data_AF-A0A0K0EH96-F1
#
_entry.id   AF-A0A0K0EH96-F1
#
_cell.length_a   1.000
_cell.length_b   1.000
_cell.length_c   1.000
_cell.angle_alpha   90.00
_cell.angle_beta   90.00
_cell.angle_gamma   90.00
#
_symmetry.space_group_name_H-M   'P 1'
#
loop_
_entity.id
_entity.type
_entity.pdbx_description
1 polymer ?
#
loop_
_entity_poly.entity_id
_entity_poly.type
_entity_poly.pdbx_seq_one_letter_code
_entity_poly.pdbx_strand_id
1 'polypeptide(L)'
;MISHIVSVFMDEFDKALNVVPSKPEEQFLWYTPFLKALENKNTSDYIFERITKEIFGGILLIIEMENSDDAEIERSSYHFPIVHISDSLFNIAKSDNVKSKRRKVLYNMVEKFKLVEKKYKQ
;
A
#
# COMPACT_ATOMS: atom_id res chain seq x y z
N MET A 1 -19.49 -0.33 -1.62
CA MET A 1 -19.20 1.11 -1.39
C MET A 1 -17.73 1.35 -1.11
N ILE A 2 -17.10 0.68 -0.14
CA ILE A 2 -15.68 0.93 0.22
C ILE A 2 -14.71 0.64 -0.93
N SER A 3 -14.90 -0.45 -1.68
CA SER A 3 -14.02 -0.72 -2.83
C SER A 3 -14.13 0.29 -3.96
N HIS A 4 -15.29 0.92 -4.11
CA HIS A 4 -15.44 2.02 -5.05
C HIS A 4 -14.70 3.26 -4.56
N ILE A 5 -14.71 3.53 -3.26
CA ILE A 5 -13.91 4.63 -2.68
C ILE A 5 -12.41 4.35 -2.84
N VAL A 6 -11.98 3.11 -2.59
CA VAL A 6 -10.58 2.68 -2.78
C VAL A 6 -10.17 2.78 -4.25
N SER A 7 -10.99 2.29 -5.19
CA SER A 7 -10.66 2.37 -6.62
C SER A 7 -10.58 3.82 -7.09
N VAL A 8 -11.57 4.64 -6.74
CA VAL A 8 -11.56 6.08 -7.07
C VAL A 8 -10.34 6.77 -6.46
N PHE A 9 -9.99 6.44 -5.21
CA PHE A 9 -8.79 6.99 -4.58
C PHE A 9 -7.52 6.62 -5.38
N MET A 10 -7.37 5.36 -5.78
CA MET A 10 -6.20 4.92 -6.53
C MET A 10 -6.15 5.52 -7.93
N ASP A 11 -7.29 5.69 -8.59
CA ASP A 11 -7.38 6.37 -9.90
C ASP A 11 -6.96 7.84 -9.78
N GLU A 12 -7.43 8.55 -8.74
CA GLU A 12 -7.07 9.95 -8.51
C GLU A 12 -5.61 10.11 -8.04
N PHE A 13 -5.11 9.18 -7.24
CA PHE A 13 -3.71 9.09 -6.86
C PHE A 13 -2.82 8.92 -8.10
N ASP A 14 -3.16 7.96 -8.96
CA ASP A 14 -2.39 7.66 -10.18
C ASP A 14 -2.38 8.85 -11.14
N LYS A 15 -3.53 9.50 -11.37
CA LYS A 15 -3.61 10.73 -12.16
C LYS A 15 -2.77 11.86 -11.57
N ALA A 16 -2.83 12.07 -10.25
CA ALA A 16 -2.12 13.17 -9.61
C ALA A 16 -0.59 12.98 -9.70
N LEU A 17 -0.11 11.78 -9.39
CA LEU A 17 1.32 11.51 -9.34
C LEU A 17 1.98 11.33 -10.72
N ASN A 18 1.21 10.95 -11.74
CA ASN A 18 1.71 10.94 -13.11
C ASN A 18 1.85 12.36 -13.71
N VAL A 19 1.18 13.37 -13.13
CA VAL A 19 1.24 14.76 -13.62
C VAL A 19 2.21 15.62 -12.80
N VAL A 20 2.27 15.42 -11.49
CA VAL A 20 3.07 16.25 -10.58
C VAL A 20 4.21 15.43 -9.99
N PRO A 21 5.47 15.74 -10.34
CA PRO A 21 6.63 15.15 -9.68
C PRO A 21 6.52 15.40 -8.17
N SER A 22 6.57 14.33 -7.40
CA SER A 22 6.44 14.37 -5.95
C SER A 22 7.50 13.49 -5.32
N LYS A 23 8.05 13.93 -4.20
CA LYS A 23 9.03 13.15 -3.45
C LYS A 23 8.35 11.95 -2.79
N PRO A 24 9.06 10.83 -2.53
CA PRO A 24 8.47 9.68 -1.86
C PRO A 24 7.73 10.01 -0.56
N GLU A 25 8.22 10.98 0.22
CA GLU A 25 7.58 11.42 1.46
C GLU A 25 6.22 12.10 1.20
N GLU A 26 6.10 12.86 0.10
CA GLU A 26 4.86 13.54 -0.30
C GLU A 26 3.84 12.53 -0.84
N GLN A 27 4.31 11.56 -1.63
CA GLN A 27 3.50 10.42 -2.08
C GLN A 27 3.01 9.60 -0.89
N PHE A 28 3.85 9.43 0.13
CA PHE A 28 3.51 8.65 1.31
C PHE A 28 2.31 9.23 2.08
N LEU A 29 2.13 10.56 2.07
CA LEU A 29 1.01 11.23 2.74
C LEU A 29 -0.35 10.72 2.27
N TRP A 30 -0.47 10.31 1.00
CA TRP A 30 -1.70 9.77 0.42
C TRP A 30 -2.17 8.49 1.15
N TYR A 31 -1.27 7.70 1.71
CA TYR A 31 -1.61 6.45 2.41
C TYR A 31 -2.03 6.66 3.87
N THR A 32 -1.85 7.87 4.41
CA THR A 32 -2.14 8.20 5.81
C THR A 32 -3.55 7.80 6.26
N PRO A 33 -4.64 8.05 5.49
CA PRO A 33 -5.99 7.66 5.91
C PRO A 33 -6.14 6.15 6.09
N PHE A 34 -5.52 5.36 5.21
CA PHE A 34 -5.57 3.90 5.28
C PHE A 34 -4.75 3.36 6.43
N LEU A 35 -3.56 3.91 6.67
CA LEU A 35 -2.71 3.54 7.81
C LEU A 35 -3.41 3.82 9.14
N LYS A 36 -4.05 4.99 9.29
CA LYS A 36 -4.86 5.34 10.46
C LYS A 36 -6.05 4.37 10.64
N ALA A 37 -6.69 3.96 9.55
CA ALA A 37 -7.75 2.98 9.62
C ALA A 37 -7.24 1.59 10.06
N LEU A 38 -6.05 1.16 9.61
CA LEU A 38 -5.47 -0.11 10.05
C LEU A 38 -5.04 -0.11 11.52
N GLU A 39 -4.56 1.03 12.03
CA GLU A 39 -4.17 1.20 13.43
C GLU A 39 -5.37 1.24 14.38
N ASN A 40 -6.52 1.74 13.91
CA ASN A 40 -7.70 1.88 14.74
C ASN A 40 -8.32 0.51 15.10
N LYS A 41 -8.32 0.19 16.41
CA LYS A 41 -8.90 -1.04 16.97
C LYS A 41 -10.39 -1.25 16.66
N ASN A 42 -11.13 -0.17 16.39
CA ASN A 42 -12.55 -0.18 16.09
C ASN A 42 -12.87 -0.36 14.59
N THR A 43 -11.86 -0.32 13.71
CA THR A 43 -12.05 -0.63 12.29
C THR A 43 -12.60 -2.04 12.15
N SER A 44 -13.63 -2.24 11.33
CA SER A 44 -14.24 -3.57 11.15
C SER A 44 -13.27 -4.52 10.42
N ASP A 45 -13.44 -5.83 10.63
CA ASP A 45 -12.60 -6.82 9.93
C ASP A 45 -12.78 -6.70 8.40
N TYR A 46 -13.99 -6.38 7.94
CA TYR A 46 -14.25 -6.10 6.53
C TYR A 46 -13.39 -4.94 6.00
N ILE A 47 -13.40 -3.78 6.68
CA ILE A 47 -12.62 -2.61 6.25
C ILE A 47 -11.14 -2.93 6.26
N PHE A 48 -10.65 -3.58 7.31
CA PHE A 48 -9.27 -3.99 7.44
C PHE A 48 -8.83 -4.89 6.27
N GLU A 49 -9.61 -5.93 5.96
CA GLU A 49 -9.34 -6.86 4.85
C GLU A 49 -9.39 -6.14 3.48
N ARG A 50 -10.32 -5.20 3.27
CA ARG A 50 -10.36 -4.41 2.02
C ARG A 50 -9.16 -3.50 1.86
N ILE A 51 -8.77 -2.74 2.90
CA ILE A 51 -7.60 -1.86 2.83
C ILE A 51 -6.34 -2.68 2.55
N THR A 52 -6.11 -3.75 3.30
CA THR A 52 -4.92 -4.61 3.11
C THR A 52 -4.88 -5.24 1.72
N LYS A 53 -6.01 -5.75 1.21
CA LYS A 53 -6.06 -6.40 -0.10
C LYS A 53 -6.03 -5.42 -1.27
N GLU A 54 -6.87 -4.39 -1.24
CA GLU A 54 -7.12 -3.52 -2.39
C GLU A 54 -6.11 -2.38 -2.50
N ILE A 55 -5.66 -1.81 -1.39
CA ILE A 55 -4.63 -0.76 -1.41
C ILE A 55 -3.25 -1.40 -1.44
N PHE A 56 -2.84 -2.01 -0.33
CA PHE A 56 -1.46 -2.49 -0.17
C PHE A 56 -1.15 -3.71 -1.06
N GLY A 57 -2.10 -4.64 -1.19
CA GLY A 57 -1.99 -5.72 -2.16
C GLY A 57 -2.04 -5.24 -3.62
N GLY A 58 -2.80 -4.19 -3.90
CA GLY A 58 -2.87 -3.56 -5.22
C GLY A 58 -1.54 -2.92 -5.63
N ILE A 59 -0.91 -2.17 -4.73
CA ILE A 59 0.43 -1.59 -4.95
C ILE A 59 1.46 -2.66 -5.29
N LEU A 60 1.51 -3.75 -4.52
CA LEU A 60 2.42 -4.86 -4.78
C LEU A 60 2.19 -5.47 -6.17
N LEU A 61 0.92 -5.65 -6.56
CA LEU A 61 0.55 -6.16 -7.88
C LEU A 61 1.00 -5.22 -9.00
N ILE A 62 0.79 -3.91 -8.87
CA ILE A 62 1.23 -2.91 -9.86
C ILE A 62 2.75 -2.97 -10.02
N ILE A 63 3.51 -2.96 -8.93
CA ILE A 63 4.97 -3.04 -8.97
C ILE A 63 5.44 -4.35 -9.64
N GLU A 64 4.79 -5.47 -9.33
CA GLU A 64 5.09 -6.75 -9.99
C GLU A 64 4.79 -6.72 -11.49
N MET A 65 3.69 -6.10 -11.89
CA MET A 65 3.28 -5.96 -13.30
C MET A 65 4.22 -5.06 -14.10
N GLU A 66 4.61 -3.90 -13.56
CA GLU A 66 5.51 -2.94 -14.23
C GLU A 66 6.93 -3.48 -14.43
N ASN A 67 7.34 -4.44 -13.60
CA ASN A 67 8.64 -5.10 -13.65
C ASN A 67 8.58 -6.51 -14.24
N SER A 68 7.43 -6.93 -14.78
CA SER A 68 7.32 -8.17 -15.54
C SER A 68 7.66 -7.92 -17.02
N ASP A 69 8.53 -8.75 -17.59
CA ASP A 69 9.02 -8.58 -18.98
C ASP A 69 7.92 -8.81 -20.04
N ASP A 70 6.78 -9.39 -19.66
CA ASP A 70 5.71 -9.83 -20.55
C ASP A 70 4.56 -8.83 -20.72
N ALA A 71 4.68 -7.62 -20.17
CA ALA A 71 3.58 -6.67 -20.14
C ALA A 71 3.88 -5.39 -20.92
N GLU A 72 3.11 -5.12 -21.98
CA GLU A 72 2.94 -3.78 -22.58
C GLU A 72 2.14 -2.88 -21.61
N ILE A 73 2.66 -2.68 -20.41
CA ILE A 73 2.05 -1.80 -19.43
C ILE A 73 2.78 -0.46 -19.48
N GLU A 74 2.02 0.62 -19.63
CA GLU A 74 2.53 1.97 -19.40
C GLU A 74 3.05 2.03 -17.97
N ARG A 75 4.38 2.14 -17.83
CA ARG A 75 5.02 2.30 -16.53
C ARG A 75 4.58 3.64 -15.94
N SER A 76 4.17 3.63 -14.68
CA SER A 76 3.92 4.86 -13.94
C SER A 76 5.19 5.72 -13.87
N SER A 77 5.02 7.04 -13.88
CA SER A 77 6.15 7.98 -13.79
C SER A 77 6.58 8.27 -12.35
N TYR A 78 5.93 7.67 -11.36
CA TYR A 78 6.23 7.80 -9.94
C TYR A 78 6.74 6.47 -9.38
N HIS A 79 7.35 6.53 -8.20
CA HIS A 79 7.88 5.36 -7.50
C HIS A 79 7.19 5.25 -6.16
N PHE A 80 6.58 4.09 -5.88
CA PHE A 80 5.91 3.88 -4.61
C PHE A 80 6.89 4.02 -3.44
N PRO A 81 6.51 4.71 -2.33
CA PRO A 81 7.36 4.88 -1.16
C PRO A 81 7.41 3.59 -0.32
N ILE A 82 7.96 2.52 -0.90
CA ILE A 82 7.94 1.14 -0.38
C ILE A 82 8.49 1.06 1.05
N VAL A 83 9.62 1.71 1.32
CA VAL A 83 10.26 1.72 2.65
C VAL A 83 9.31 2.31 3.70
N HIS A 84 8.76 3.50 3.41
CA HIS A 84 7.82 4.18 4.31
C HIS A 84 6.56 3.36 4.58
N ILE A 85 6.00 2.72 3.54
CA ILE A 85 4.84 1.84 3.65
C ILE A 85 5.18 0.62 4.52
N SER A 86 6.28 -0.06 4.22
CA SER A 86 6.75 -1.25 4.93
C SER A 86 6.97 -0.97 6.42
N ASP A 87 7.68 0.11 6.75
CA ASP A 87 7.96 0.50 8.13
C ASP A 87 6.69 0.89 8.89
N SER A 88 5.76 1.59 8.23
CA SER A 88 4.49 1.98 8.85
C SER A 88 3.60 0.77 9.13
N LEU A 89 3.50 -0.17 8.19
CA LEU A 89 2.77 -1.42 8.39
C LEU A 89 3.40 -2.26 9.50
N PHE A 90 4.74 -2.29 9.59
CA PHE A 90 5.46 -2.98 10.66
C PHE A 90 5.19 -2.35 12.03
N ASN A 91 5.23 -1.02 12.12
CA ASN A 91 4.92 -0.30 13.36
C ASN A 91 3.48 -0.53 13.82
N ILE A 92 2.51 -0.50 12.90
CA ILE A 92 1.12 -0.85 13.19
C ILE A 92 1.03 -2.31 13.66
N ALA A 93 1.69 -3.24 12.96
CA ALA A 93 1.70 -4.66 13.33
C ALA A 93 2.31 -4.91 14.71
N LYS A 94 3.21 -4.05 15.20
CA LYS A 94 3.77 -4.16 16.56
C LYS A 94 2.84 -3.63 17.64
N SER A 95 1.96 -2.68 17.33
CA SER A 95 1.06 -2.05 18.30
C SER A 95 0.17 -3.06 19.05
N ASP A 96 -0.01 -2.87 20.35
CA ASP A 96 -0.88 -3.73 21.20
C ASP A 96 -2.37 -3.62 20.83
N ASN A 97 -2.74 -2.58 20.07
CA ASN A 97 -4.11 -2.37 19.60
C ASN A 97 -4.54 -3.32 18.46
N VAL A 98 -3.60 -4.07 17.87
CA VAL A 98 -3.88 -4.95 16.73
C VAL A 98 -4.11 -6.40 17.18
N LYS A 99 -5.31 -6.92 16.89
CA LYS A 99 -5.70 -8.31 17.15
C LYS A 99 -4.75 -9.30 16.44
N SER A 100 -4.54 -10.47 17.05
CA SER A 100 -3.61 -11.51 16.54
C SER A 100 -3.82 -11.88 15.06
N LYS A 101 -5.07 -12.08 14.61
CA LYS A 101 -5.37 -12.38 13.19
C LYS A 101 -4.90 -11.26 12.25
N ARG A 102 -5.19 -10.00 12.59
CA ARG A 102 -4.79 -8.80 11.81
C ARG A 102 -3.27 -8.63 11.80
N ARG A 103 -2.63 -8.87 12.94
CA ARG A 103 -1.18 -8.79 13.10
C ARG A 103 -0.45 -9.72 12.13
N LYS A 104 -0.91 -10.96 11.98
CA LYS A 104 -0.37 -11.91 10.99
C LYS A 104 -0.50 -11.38 9.55
N VAL A 105 -1.66 -10.80 9.21
CA VAL A 105 -1.87 -10.21 7.87
C VAL A 105 -0.90 -9.06 7.61
N LEU A 106 -0.71 -8.15 8.58
CA LEU A 106 0.21 -7.03 8.41
C LEU A 106 1.66 -7.50 8.28
N TYR A 107 2.11 -8.45 9.11
CA TYR A 107 3.48 -8.97 8.99
C TYR A 107 3.72 -9.67 7.64
N ASN A 108 2.74 -10.45 7.14
CA ASN A 108 2.84 -11.04 5.81
C ASN A 108 2.93 -9.95 4.72
N MET A 109 2.24 -8.82 4.90
CA MET A 109 2.32 -7.70 3.96
C MET A 109 3.70 -7.02 4.01
N VAL A 110 4.22 -6.77 5.21
CA VAL A 110 5.57 -6.21 5.41
C VAL A 110 6.63 -7.09 4.73
N GLU A 111 6.53 -8.41 4.87
CA GLU A 111 7.44 -9.34 4.21
C GLU A 111 7.40 -9.20 2.69
N LYS A 112 6.22 -9.10 2.09
CA LYS A 112 6.06 -8.87 0.65
C LYS A 112 6.65 -7.55 0.17
N PHE A 113 6.42 -6.45 0.90
CA PHE A 113 7.05 -5.17 0.57
C PHE A 113 8.57 -5.23 0.65
N LYS A 114 9.14 -5.89 1.67
CA LYS A 114 10.59 -6.09 1.79
C LYS A 114 11.18 -6.96 0.68
N LEU A 115 10.42 -7.94 0.17
CA LEU A 115 10.84 -8.73 -0.98
C LEU A 115 10.86 -7.89 -2.26
N VAL A 116 9.82 -7.08 -2.48
CA VAL A 116 9.71 -6.15 -3.61
C VAL A 116 10.82 -5.09 -3.59
N GLU A 117 11.07 -4.47 -2.43
CA GLU A 117 12.17 -3.53 -2.19
C GLU A 117 13.53 -4.12 -2.62
N LYS A 118 13.82 -5.35 -2.19
CA LYS A 118 15.07 -6.06 -2.56
C LYS A 118 15.14 -6.40 -4.04
N LYS A 119 14.01 -6.78 -4.64
CA LYS A 119 13.96 -7.28 -6.02
C LYS A 119 14.12 -6.16 -7.03
N TYR A 120 13.46 -5.02 -6.81
CA TYR A 120 13.38 -3.95 -7.81
C TYR A 120 14.23 -2.72 -7.50
N LYS A 121 14.90 -2.65 -6.33
CA LYS A 121 15.75 -1.52 -5.92
C LYS A 121 15.14 -0.15 -6.28
N GLN A 122 13.85 0.02 -6.00
CA GLN A 122 13.20 1.33 -6.09
C GLN A 122 13.70 2.25 -4.99
#